data_AF-A0A7S3J863-F1
#
_entry.id   AF-A0A7S3J863-F1
#
_cell.length_a   1.000
_cell.length_b   1.000
_cell.length_c   1.000
_cell.angle_alpha   90.00
_cell.angle_beta   90.00
_cell.angle_gamma   90.00
#
_symmetry.space_group_name_H-M   'P 1'
#
loop_
_entity.id
_entity.type
_entity.pdbx_description
1 polymer ?
#
loop_
_entity_poly.entity_id
_entity_poly.type
_entity_poly.pdbx_seq_one_letter_code
_entity_poly.pdbx_strand_id
1 'polypeptide(L)'
;MPRDSVVFSEVREEIKEIVDGLIDKNLANRVYNAADAQSWTSIISRDVVVNLQEFNPNFKYTVMCLIMEKSDAGLHISNSCFWNGSTDGNLPTKWENKSMYCIINVFGLAL
;
A
#
# COMPACT_ATOMS: atom_id res chain seq x y z
N MET A 1 -3.17 4.43 -31.29
CA MET A 1 -4.17 5.24 -30.55
C MET A 1 -3.42 5.94 -29.44
N PRO A 2 -3.61 7.25 -29.21
CA PRO A 2 -3.05 7.86 -28.01
C PRO A 2 -3.73 7.16 -26.84
N ARG A 3 -2.98 6.41 -26.02
CA ARG A 3 -3.50 6.00 -24.73
C ARG A 3 -3.66 7.30 -23.97
N ASP A 4 -4.88 7.64 -23.56
CA ASP A 4 -5.11 8.73 -22.62
C ASP A 4 -4.09 8.55 -21.49
N SER A 5 -3.26 9.56 -21.24
CA SER A 5 -2.17 9.43 -20.28
C SER A 5 -2.79 9.18 -18.91
N VAL A 6 -2.49 8.04 -18.30
CA VAL A 6 -3.04 7.66 -17.01
C VAL A 6 -2.21 8.33 -15.93
N VAL A 7 -2.85 9.13 -15.07
CA VAL A 7 -2.17 9.90 -14.02
C VAL A 7 -2.50 9.30 -12.67
N PHE A 8 -1.48 8.88 -11.90
CA PHE A 8 -1.69 8.20 -10.62
C PHE A 8 -2.52 9.02 -9.63
N SER A 9 -2.37 10.35 -9.62
CA SER A 9 -3.12 11.23 -8.70
C SER A 9 -4.62 11.25 -8.97
N GLU A 10 -5.08 10.94 -10.19
CA GLU A 10 -6.50 10.95 -10.55
C GLU A 10 -7.26 9.74 -10.01
N VAL A 11 -6.56 8.62 -9.79
CA VAL A 11 -7.14 7.35 -9.28
C VAL A 11 -6.74 7.07 -7.83
N ARG A 12 -6.13 8.05 -7.16
CA ARG A 12 -5.48 7.86 -5.85
C ARG A 12 -6.48 7.49 -4.75
N GLU A 13 -7.69 8.06 -4.81
CA GLU A 13 -8.72 7.81 -3.78
C GLU A 13 -9.29 6.39 -3.92
N GLU A 14 -9.54 5.91 -5.14
CA GLU A 14 -9.99 4.54 -5.39
C GLU A 14 -8.92 3.52 -4.96
N ILE A 15 -7.64 3.81 -5.26
CA ILE A 15 -6.51 3.00 -4.76
C ILE A 15 -6.51 2.99 -3.23
N LYS A 16 -6.80 4.12 -2.57
CA LYS A 16 -6.86 4.21 -1.12
C LYS A 16 -7.97 3.35 -0.54
N GLU A 17 -9.16 3.38 -1.11
CA GLU A 17 -10.28 2.54 -0.67
C GLU A 17 -9.96 1.04 -0.78
N ILE A 18 -9.34 0.62 -1.88
CA ILE A 18 -8.89 -0.77 -2.07
C ILE A 18 -7.87 -1.16 -1.00
N VAL A 19 -6.86 -0.32 -0.77
CA VAL A 19 -5.79 -0.58 0.21
C VAL A 19 -6.36 -0.65 1.62
N ASP A 20 -7.16 0.33 2.04
CA ASP A 20 -7.76 0.38 3.37
C ASP A 20 -8.65 -0.86 3.62
N GLY A 21 -9.49 -1.23 2.65
CA GLY A 21 -10.34 -2.41 2.75
C GLY A 21 -9.55 -3.72 2.88
N LEU A 22 -8.43 -3.85 2.18
CA LEU A 22 -7.54 -5.02 2.29
C LEU A 22 -6.81 -5.07 3.63
N ILE A 23 -6.37 -3.93 4.17
CA ILE A 23 -5.76 -3.87 5.50
C ILE A 23 -6.79 -4.28 6.56
N ASP A 24 -7.99 -3.70 6.55
CA ASP A 24 -9.05 -3.98 7.51
C ASP A 24 -9.45 -5.45 7.49
N LYS A 25 -9.69 -6.01 6.29
CA LYS A 25 -10.00 -7.44 6.09
C LYS A 25 -8.97 -8.36 6.76
N ASN A 26 -7.69 -7.98 6.70
CA ASN A 26 -6.61 -8.81 7.22
C ASN A 26 -6.29 -8.56 8.69
N LEU A 27 -6.43 -7.33 9.21
CA LEU A 27 -5.86 -6.95 10.50
C LEU A 27 -6.86 -6.46 11.55
N ALA A 28 -8.08 -6.05 11.18
CA ALA A 28 -9.01 -5.37 12.10
C ALA A 28 -9.28 -6.13 13.40
N ASN A 29 -9.42 -7.46 13.31
CA ASN A 29 -9.74 -8.33 14.44
C ASN A 29 -8.53 -9.14 14.93
N ARG A 30 -7.30 -8.75 14.57
CA ARG A 30 -6.06 -9.47 14.96
C ARG A 30 -5.29 -8.72 16.03
N VAL A 31 -4.66 -9.48 16.92
CA VAL A 31 -3.69 -8.96 17.89
C VAL A 31 -2.30 -9.28 17.37
N TYR A 32 -1.36 -8.34 17.52
CA TYR A 32 0.01 -8.52 17.05
C TYR A 32 0.64 -9.81 17.56
N ASN A 33 1.25 -10.55 16.65
CA ASN A 33 2.14 -11.67 16.93
C ASN A 33 3.27 -11.65 15.90
N ALA A 34 4.53 -11.75 16.34
CA ALA A 34 5.68 -11.62 15.46
C ALA A 34 5.75 -12.73 14.37
N ALA A 35 5.35 -13.96 14.70
CA ALA A 35 5.36 -15.07 13.74
C ALA A 35 4.29 -14.86 12.66
N ASP A 36 3.10 -14.40 13.06
CA ASP A 36 2.00 -14.18 12.13
C ASP A 36 2.19 -12.92 11.28
N ALA A 37 2.80 -11.86 11.83
CA ALA A 37 3.02 -10.58 11.16
C ALA A 37 3.76 -10.74 9.82
N GLN A 38 4.74 -11.65 9.73
CA GLN A 38 5.46 -11.94 8.49
C GLN A 38 4.55 -12.53 7.39
N SER A 39 3.59 -13.38 7.79
CA SER A 39 2.62 -13.93 6.85
C SER A 39 1.64 -12.84 6.39
N TRP A 40 1.22 -11.96 7.30
CA TRP A 40 0.26 -10.90 7.00
C TRP A 40 0.84 -9.86 6.06
N THR A 41 2.09 -9.43 6.26
CA THR A 41 2.76 -8.51 5.33
C THR A 41 2.84 -9.09 3.92
N SER A 42 3.13 -10.38 3.80
CA SER A 42 3.22 -11.08 2.51
C SER A 42 1.85 -11.18 1.82
N ILE A 43 0.81 -11.53 2.57
CA ILE A 43 -0.57 -11.63 2.06
C ILE A 43 -1.07 -10.25 1.62
N ILE A 44 -0.97 -9.25 2.49
CA ILE A 44 -1.50 -7.90 2.22
C ILE A 44 -0.78 -7.26 1.04
N SER A 45 0.55 -7.29 1.00
CA SER A 45 1.31 -6.70 -0.12
C SER A 45 0.97 -7.35 -1.46
N ARG A 46 0.86 -8.68 -1.50
CA ARG A 46 0.44 -9.42 -2.70
C ARG A 46 -0.99 -9.06 -3.11
N ASP A 47 -1.92 -9.12 -2.17
CA ASP A 47 -3.33 -8.88 -2.47
C ASP A 47 -3.55 -7.44 -2.95
N VAL A 48 -2.83 -6.45 -2.41
CA VAL A 48 -2.84 -5.07 -2.92
C VAL A 48 -2.36 -5.04 -4.37
N VAL A 49 -1.20 -5.63 -4.71
CA VAL A 49 -0.71 -5.63 -6.10
C VAL A 49 -1.71 -6.27 -7.05
N VAL A 50 -2.29 -7.42 -6.68
CA VAL A 50 -3.27 -8.13 -7.53
C VAL A 50 -4.52 -7.28 -7.77
N ASN A 51 -5.12 -6.74 -6.70
CA ASN A 51 -6.34 -5.94 -6.83
C ASN A 51 -6.09 -4.63 -7.61
N LEU A 52 -4.91 -4.01 -7.45
CA LEU A 52 -4.56 -2.80 -8.20
C LEU A 52 -4.28 -3.07 -9.68
N GLN A 53 -3.66 -4.21 -10.02
CA GLN A 53 -3.48 -4.65 -11.41
C GLN A 53 -4.81 -4.93 -12.10
N GLU A 54 -5.78 -5.52 -11.39
CA GLU A 54 -7.14 -5.73 -11.89
C GLU A 54 -7.91 -4.42 -12.03
N PHE A 55 -7.78 -3.51 -11.06
CA PHE A 55 -8.42 -2.20 -11.07
C PHE A 55 -7.93 -1.32 -12.22
N ASN A 56 -6.62 -1.22 -12.42
CA ASN A 56 -6.05 -0.43 -13.52
C ASN A 56 -4.71 -1.04 -14.00
N PRO A 57 -4.70 -1.78 -15.12
CA PRO A 57 -3.52 -2.46 -15.63
C PRO A 57 -2.51 -1.53 -16.32
N ASN A 58 -2.79 -0.22 -16.42
CA ASN A 58 -1.90 0.74 -17.08
C ASN A 58 -0.82 1.31 -16.16
N PHE A 59 -0.67 0.75 -14.96
CA PHE A 59 0.45 1.06 -14.06
C PHE A 59 1.24 -0.20 -13.73
N LYS A 60 2.56 -0.05 -13.57
CA LYS A 60 3.38 -0.97 -12.79
C LYS A 60 3.25 -0.60 -11.33
N TYR A 61 2.83 -1.55 -10.49
CA TYR A 61 2.68 -1.34 -9.05
C TYR A 61 3.81 -1.98 -8.25
N THR A 62 4.29 -1.25 -7.24
CA THR A 62 5.16 -1.76 -6.17
C THR A 62 4.51 -1.42 -4.83
N VAL A 63 4.58 -2.34 -3.86
CA VAL A 63 3.99 -2.14 -2.54
C VAL A 63 5.02 -2.41 -1.46
N MET A 64 5.26 -1.42 -0.60
CA MET A 64 5.96 -1.59 0.67
C MET A 64 4.91 -1.81 1.75
N CYS A 65 5.04 -2.87 2.55
CA CYS A 65 4.15 -3.16 3.67
C CYS A 65 4.99 -3.44 4.93
N LEU A 66 4.72 -2.70 6.01
CA LEU A 66 5.36 -2.84 7.31
C LEU A 66 4.29 -3.03 8.37
N ILE A 67 4.46 -4.03 9.23
CA ILE A 67 3.63 -4.23 10.42
C ILE A 67 4.56 -4.17 11.64
N MET A 68 4.21 -3.33 12.61
CA MET A 68 5.02 -3.08 13.81
C MET A 68 4.15 -3.17 15.06
N GLU A 69 4.66 -3.80 16.12
CA GLU A 69 4.02 -3.80 17.43
C GLU A 69 3.91 -2.37 17.99
N LYS A 70 2.76 -2.05 18.57
CA LYS A 70 2.61 -0.81 19.35
C LYS A 70 3.40 -0.93 20.64
N SER A 71 4.47 -0.15 20.72
CA SER A 71 5.33 0.00 21.89
C SER A 71 5.80 1.45 21.99
N ASP A 72 6.63 1.76 22.98
CA ASP A 72 7.25 3.08 23.14
C ASP A 72 8.39 3.34 22.14
N ALA A 73 8.57 2.46 21.14
CA ALA A 73 9.55 2.63 20.08
C ALA A 73 9.05 3.59 18.99
N GLY A 74 9.95 4.46 18.53
CA GLY A 74 9.70 5.33 17.36
C GLY A 74 10.00 4.63 16.03
N LEU A 75 9.38 5.12 14.96
CA LEU A 75 9.61 4.67 13.58
C LEU A 75 9.71 5.87 12.64
N HIS A 76 10.76 5.89 11.81
CA HIS A 76 10.96 6.88 10.76
C HIS A 76 11.18 6.17 9.42
N ILE A 77 10.39 6.51 8.40
CA ILE A 77 10.47 5.93 7.06
C ILE A 77 10.59 7.06 6.05
N SER A 78 11.57 6.94 5.15
CA SER A 78 11.78 7.85 4.02
C SER A 78 11.81 7.05 2.73
N ASN A 79 11.22 7.61 1.66
CA ASN A 79 11.26 7.01 0.33
C ASN A 79 11.77 8.06 -0.67
N SER A 80 12.58 7.62 -1.63
CA SER A 80 13.09 8.46 -2.73
C SER A 80 12.80 7.76 -4.05
N CYS A 81 12.28 8.50 -5.03
CA CYS A 81 11.90 7.97 -6.33
C CYS A 81 12.51 8.81 -7.46
N PHE A 82 12.89 8.16 -8.55
CA PHE A 82 13.26 8.80 -9.80
C PHE A 82 12.26 8.33 -10.87
N TRP A 83 11.31 9.20 -11.22
CA TRP A 83 10.12 8.86 -11.99
C TRP A 83 9.55 10.08 -12.74
N ASN A 84 8.50 9.90 -13.52
CA ASN A 84 7.79 11.00 -14.17
C ASN A 84 6.74 11.62 -13.23
N GLY A 85 7.02 12.81 -12.71
CA GLY A 85 6.12 13.50 -11.78
C GLY A 85 4.77 13.96 -12.34
N SER A 86 4.52 13.83 -13.65
CA SER A 86 3.20 14.11 -14.25
C SER A 86 2.29 12.89 -14.33
N THR A 87 2.80 11.67 -14.23
CA THR A 87 2.03 10.43 -14.42
C THR A 87 2.18 9.45 -13.27
N ASP A 88 3.36 9.40 -12.65
CA ASP A 88 3.71 8.45 -11.61
C ASP A 88 3.38 9.02 -10.23
N GLY A 89 3.19 8.15 -9.25
CA GLY A 89 2.86 8.61 -7.90
C GLY A 89 2.91 7.51 -6.86
N ASN A 90 2.73 7.93 -5.61
CA ASN A 90 2.63 7.00 -4.48
C ASN A 90 1.50 7.36 -3.54
N LEU A 91 1.08 6.36 -2.78
CA LEU A 91 0.07 6.47 -1.73
C LEU A 91 0.62 5.88 -0.44
N PRO A 92 1.10 6.72 0.50
CA PRO A 92 1.38 6.28 1.85
C PRO A 92 0.07 6.19 2.65
N THR A 93 -0.14 5.04 3.27
CA THR A 93 -1.29 4.72 4.14
C THR A 93 -0.77 4.24 5.48
N LYS A 94 -1.28 4.84 6.55
CA LYS A 94 -1.07 4.38 7.94
C LYS A 94 -2.38 3.86 8.48
N TRP A 95 -2.35 2.66 9.02
CA TRP A 95 -3.44 2.00 9.71
C TRP A 95 -2.98 1.55 11.10
N GLU A 96 -3.91 1.47 12.07
CA GLU A 96 -3.60 1.01 13.41
C GLU A 96 -4.78 0.34 14.09
N ASN A 97 -4.49 -0.62 14.97
CA ASN A 97 -5.45 -1.13 15.96
C ASN A 97 -4.85 -1.04 17.36
N LYS A 98 -5.41 -1.75 18.35
CA LYS A 98 -4.92 -1.68 19.74
C LYS A 98 -3.48 -2.17 19.94
N SER A 99 -2.98 -3.09 19.10
CA SER A 99 -1.70 -3.78 19.33
C SER A 99 -0.62 -3.50 18.27
N MET A 100 -0.96 -2.93 17.12
CA MET A 100 0.00 -2.74 16.03
C MET A 100 -0.31 -1.53 15.14
N TYR A 101 0.73 -1.09 14.43
CA TYR A 101 0.67 -0.25 13.25
C TYR A 101 0.83 -1.11 12.00
N CYS A 102 0.13 -0.75 10.94
CA CYS A 102 0.40 -1.21 9.57
C CYS A 102 0.66 0.02 8.70
N ILE A 103 1.82 0.07 8.05
CA ILE A 103 2.21 1.13 7.13
C ILE A 103 2.35 0.52 5.75
N ILE A 104 1.59 1.04 4.80
CA ILE A 104 1.66 0.64 3.39
C ILE A 104 2.09 1.86 2.58
N ASN A 105 2.97 1.66 1.60
CA ASN A 105 3.20 2.65 0.55
C ASN A 105 3.09 1.96 -0.80
N VAL A 106 2.07 2.35 -1.56
CA VAL A 106 1.87 1.90 -2.95
C VAL A 106 2.57 2.88 -3.86
N PHE A 107 3.33 2.38 -4.84
CA PHE A 107 3.91 3.18 -5.92
C PHE A 107 3.30 2.70 -7.24
N GLY A 108 2.76 3.62 -8.03
CA GLY A 108 2.28 3.35 -9.39
C GLY A 108 3.08 4.13 -10.41
N LEU A 109 3.60 3.42 -11.42
CA LEU A 109 4.37 3.98 -12.52
C LEU A 109 3.61 3.74 -13.83
N ALA A 110 3.28 4.80 -14.55
CA ALA A 110 2.47 4.70 -15.77
C ALA A 110 3.19 3.94 -16.89
N LEU A 111 2.42 3.25 -17.75
CA LEU A 111 2.90 2.36 -18.82
C LEU A 111 2.75 2.90 -20.24
#